data_AF-A0A2V8HKT3-F1
#
_entry.id   AF-A0A2V8HKT3-F1
#
_cell.length_a   1.000
_cell.length_b   1.000
_cell.length_c   1.000
_cell.angle_alpha   90.00
_cell.angle_beta   90.00
_cell.angle_gamma   90.00
#
_symmetry.space_group_name_H-M   'P 1'
#
loop_
_entity.id
_entity.type
_entity.pdbx_description
1 polymer ?
#
loop_
_entity_poly.entity_id
_entity_poly.type
_entity_poly.pdbx_seq_one_letter_code
_entity_poly.pdbx_strand_id
1 'polypeptide(L)'
;MINPHVRWFFDEKKADGSVVKWEITGAGPQALRQNGMTRIFQVGQTLKVSFAPARDGSNTGRVVTFTFPDGRTITMYHEDPNNPNDL
;
A
#
# COMPACT_ATOMS: atom_id res chain seq x y z
N MET A 1 10.90 -16.65 -10.16
CA MET A 1 9.75 -15.71 -10.29
C MET A 1 10.26 -14.33 -9.91
N ILE A 2 10.28 -13.37 -10.85
CA ILE A 2 10.46 -11.95 -10.49
C ILE A 2 9.10 -11.51 -9.95
N ASN A 3 8.99 -11.40 -8.62
CA ASN A 3 7.86 -10.77 -7.95
C ASN A 3 8.33 -9.39 -7.46
N PRO A 4 8.44 -8.39 -8.35
CA PRO A 4 8.81 -7.07 -7.90
C PRO A 4 7.60 -6.54 -7.12
N HIS A 5 7.76 -6.38 -5.82
CA HIS A 5 6.75 -5.70 -5.04
C HIS A 5 6.57 -4.28 -5.57
N VAL A 6 5.32 -3.84 -5.68
CA VAL A 6 5.03 -2.46 -6.04
C VAL A 6 5.33 -1.58 -4.83
N ARG A 7 6.16 -0.57 -5.03
CA ARG A 7 6.37 0.51 -4.06
C ARG A 7 5.41 1.64 -4.35
N TRP A 8 4.82 2.16 -3.29
CA TRP A 8 3.89 3.26 -3.30
C TRP A 8 4.48 4.44 -2.54
N PHE A 9 4.31 5.64 -3.06
CA PHE A 9 4.80 6.87 -2.45
C PHE A 9 3.63 7.77 -2.09
N PHE A 10 3.57 8.21 -0.84
CA PHE A 10 2.48 9.04 -0.32
C PHE A 10 3.00 10.24 0.44
N ASP A 11 2.24 11.33 0.35
CA ASP A 11 2.43 12.52 1.17
C ASP A 11 1.35 12.55 2.25
N GLU A 12 1.76 12.45 3.51
CA GLU A 12 0.90 12.70 4.67
C GLU A 12 1.07 14.17 5.10
N LYS A 13 0.02 14.97 4.88
CA LYS A 13 -0.03 16.36 5.38
C LYS A 13 -0.47 16.37 6.84
N LYS A 14 0.39 16.88 7.72
CA LYS A 14 0.10 17.01 9.16
C LYS A 14 -0.64 18.31 9.48
N ALA A 15 -1.23 18.36 10.67
CA ALA A 15 -1.97 19.52 11.16
C ALA A 15 -1.08 20.77 11.33
N ASP A 16 0.22 20.60 11.54
CA ASP A 16 1.21 21.68 11.63
C ASP A 16 1.68 22.21 10.26
N GLY A 17 1.13 21.69 9.16
CA GLY A 17 1.49 22.05 7.79
C GLY A 17 2.72 21.34 7.25
N SER A 18 3.40 20.49 8.04
CA SER A 18 4.50 19.65 7.56
C SER A 18 3.99 18.49 6.69
N VAL A 19 4.86 17.98 5.82
CA VAL A 19 4.58 16.83 4.96
C VAL A 19 5.55 15.70 5.27
N VAL A 20 5.00 14.54 5.60
CA VAL A 20 5.76 13.30 5.76
C VAL A 20 5.65 12.48 4.49
N LYS A 21 6.79 12.11 3.92
CA LYS A 21 6.85 11.22 2.76
C LYS A 21 6.94 9.78 3.22
N TRP A 22 6.02 8.98 2.74
CA TRP A 22 5.95 7.55 3.00
C TRP A 22 6.33 6.77 1.76
N GLU A 23 6.98 5.64 1.99
CA GLU A 23 7.25 4.64 0.97
C GLU A 23 6.80 3.28 1.48
N ILE A 24 5.74 2.73 0.90
CA ILE A 24 5.20 1.45 1.36
C ILE A 24 5.14 0.42 0.25
N THR A 25 5.39 -0.82 0.63
CA THR A 25 5.44 -1.97 -0.26
C THR A 25 4.08 -2.68 -0.22
N GLY A 26 3.59 -3.14 -1.37
CA GLY A 26 2.31 -3.84 -1.47
C GLY A 26 2.33 -5.06 -2.39
N ALA A 27 1.14 -5.55 -2.74
CA ALA A 27 0.95 -6.61 -3.71
C ALA A 27 1.68 -6.33 -5.04
N GLY A 28 2.24 -7.38 -5.63
CA GLY A 28 2.93 -7.31 -6.91
C GLY A 28 1.97 -6.97 -8.06
N PRO A 29 2.50 -6.46 -9.19
CA PRO A 29 1.68 -6.00 -10.31
C PRO A 29 0.88 -7.12 -10.98
N GLN A 30 1.32 -8.38 -10.88
CA GLN A 30 0.61 -9.53 -11.42
C GLN A 30 -0.71 -9.78 -10.67
N ALA A 31 -0.68 -9.79 -9.34
CA ALA A 31 -1.87 -9.95 -8.50
C ALA A 31 -2.88 -8.82 -8.76
N LEU A 32 -2.41 -7.58 -8.93
CA LEU A 32 -3.28 -6.46 -9.28
C LEU A 32 -3.99 -6.67 -10.63
N ARG A 33 -3.25 -7.11 -11.65
CA ARG A 33 -3.84 -7.39 -12.98
C ARG A 33 -4.87 -8.52 -12.93
N GLN A 34 -4.56 -9.62 -12.24
CA GLN A 34 -5.45 -10.78 -12.12
C GLN A 34 -6.79 -10.44 -11.44
N ASN A 35 -6.79 -9.47 -10.53
CA ASN A 35 -7.99 -9.01 -9.82
C ASN A 35 -8.68 -7.82 -10.52
N GLY A 36 -8.36 -7.52 -11.78
CA GLY A 36 -8.98 -6.42 -12.53
C GLY A 36 -8.61 -5.02 -12.02
N MET A 37 -7.59 -4.90 -11.17
CA MET A 37 -7.17 -3.63 -10.54
C MET A 37 -6.20 -2.83 -11.42
N THR A 38 -6.44 -2.82 -12.73
CA THR A 38 -5.62 -2.05 -13.68
C THR A 38 -6.10 -0.60 -13.75
N ARG A 39 -5.18 0.36 -13.56
CA ARG A 39 -5.44 1.81 -13.71
C ARG A 39 -6.52 2.39 -12.78
N ILE A 40 -6.81 1.72 -11.67
CA ILE A 40 -7.81 2.18 -10.71
C ILE A 40 -7.29 3.26 -9.74
N PHE A 41 -5.97 3.41 -9.65
CA PHE A 41 -5.30 4.42 -8.82
C PHE A 41 -4.95 5.62 -9.68
N GLN A 42 -5.24 6.82 -9.18
CA GLN A 42 -4.85 8.07 -9.82
C GLN A 42 -3.78 8.78 -8.99
N VAL A 43 -2.72 9.26 -9.65
CA VAL A 43 -1.69 10.06 -8.98
C VAL A 43 -2.33 11.34 -8.45
N GLY A 44 -2.00 11.71 -7.20
CA GLY A 44 -2.57 12.87 -6.52
C GLY A 44 -3.94 12.61 -5.88
N GLN A 45 -4.54 11.43 -6.07
CA GLN A 45 -5.77 11.06 -5.38
C GLN A 45 -5.52 10.86 -3.89
N THR A 46 -6.40 11.40 -3.05
CA THR A 46 -6.41 11.12 -1.63
C THR A 46 -7.13 9.81 -1.36
N LEU A 47 -6.43 8.88 -0.70
CA LEU A 47 -6.95 7.58 -0.26
C LEU A 47 -6.71 7.45 1.24
N LYS A 48 -7.57 6.68 1.92
CA LYS A 48 -7.28 6.23 3.28
C LYS A 48 -6.43 4.96 3.18
N VAL A 49 -5.29 4.95 3.86
CA VAL A 49 -4.33 3.84 3.83
C VAL A 49 -4.26 3.20 5.21
N SER A 50 -4.40 1.88 5.28
CA SER A 50 -3.98 1.08 6.44
C SER A 50 -2.69 0.38 6.11
N PHE A 51 -1.69 0.45 6.99
CA PHE A 51 -0.37 -0.11 6.75
C PHE A 51 0.31 -0.57 8.05
N ALA A 52 1.27 -1.49 7.90
CA ALA A 52 2.17 -1.90 8.96
C ALA A 52 3.49 -1.10 8.82
N PRO A 53 3.80 -0.16 9.74
CA PRO A 53 5.03 0.62 9.68
C PRO A 53 6.26 -0.23 10.01
N ALA A 54 7.41 0.17 9.48
CA ALA A 54 8.70 -0.39 9.87
C ALA A 54 8.98 -0.14 11.36
N ARG A 55 9.60 -1.12 12.04
CA ARG A 55 9.90 -1.06 13.47
C ARG A 55 11.05 -0.12 13.82
N ASP A 56 11.86 0.22 12.83
CA ASP A 56 13.04 1.10 12.97
C ASP A 56 12.68 2.60 12.97
N GLY A 57 11.40 2.93 12.81
CA GLY A 57 10.92 4.32 12.79
C GLY A 57 11.12 5.02 11.44
N SER A 58 11.60 4.32 10.41
CA SER A 58 11.60 4.86 9.05
C SER A 58 10.16 5.06 8.54
N ASN A 59 9.96 6.01 7.63
CA ASN A 59 8.66 6.22 6.98
C ASN A 59 8.43 5.17 5.87
N THR A 60 8.74 3.91 6.19
CA THR A 60 8.52 2.77 5.32
C THR A 60 7.57 1.79 5.96
N GLY A 61 7.03 0.87 5.16
CA GLY A 61 6.13 -0.13 5.68
C GLY A 61 5.49 -0.98 4.60
N ARG A 62 4.48 -1.74 5.00
CA ARG A 62 3.69 -2.59 4.11
C ARG A 62 2.24 -2.15 4.11
N VAL A 63 1.66 -1.94 2.93
CA VAL A 63 0.24 -1.61 2.83
C VAL A 63 -0.62 -2.84 3.14
N VAL A 64 -1.68 -2.61 3.90
CA VAL A 64 -2.73 -3.60 4.21
C VAL A 64 -3.96 -3.30 3.35
N THR A 65 -4.48 -2.07 3.39
CA THR A 65 -5.64 -1.67 2.57
C THR A 65 -5.52 -0.26 2.00
N PHE A 66 -6.16 -0.05 0.85
CA PHE A 66 -6.54 1.26 0.31
C PHE A 66 -8.06 1.39 0.30
N THR A 67 -8.58 2.44 0.93
CA THR A 67 -9.99 2.81 0.86
C THR A 67 -10.16 4.08 0.03
N PHE A 68 -10.99 3.96 -1.01
CA PHE A 68 -11.31 5.01 -1.95
C PHE A 68 -12.38 5.97 -1.39
N PRO A 69 -12.51 7.20 -1.93
CA PRO A 69 -13.53 8.15 -1.50
C PRO A 69 -14.98 7.65 -1.69
N ASP A 70 -15.19 6.73 -2.62
CA ASP A 70 -16.49 6.07 -2.89
C ASP A 70 -16.83 4.94 -1.88
N GLY A 71 -15.95 4.68 -0.92
CA GLY A 71 -16.10 3.63 0.09
C GLY A 71 -15.56 2.26 -0.33
N ARG A 72 -15.15 2.06 -1.59
CA ARG A 72 -14.53 0.82 -2.04
C ARG A 72 -13.20 0.60 -1.32
N THR A 73 -12.97 -0.60 -0.82
CA THR A 73 -11.72 -0.97 -0.14
C THR A 73 -11.03 -2.10 -0.86
N ILE A 74 -9.71 -1.98 -1.01
CA ILE A 74 -8.85 -2.95 -1.66
C ILE A 74 -7.81 -3.44 -0.67
N THR A 75 -7.73 -4.76 -0.50
CA THR A 75 -6.68 -5.40 0.29
C THR A 75 -5.44 -5.60 -0.57
N MET A 76 -4.32 -5.05 -0.10
CA MET A 76 -3.02 -5.09 -0.75
C MET A 76 -2.07 -6.11 -0.11
N TYR A 77 -2.56 -6.82 0.90
CA TYR A 77 -1.85 -7.87 1.60
C TYR A 77 -1.82 -9.12 0.73
N HIS A 78 -0.61 -9.49 0.27
CA HIS A 78 -0.37 -10.64 -0.59
C HIS A 78 -0.08 -11.94 0.19
N GLU A 79 0.29 -11.82 1.47
CA GLU A 79 0.69 -12.97 2.29
C GLU A 79 -0.53 -13.53 3.00
N ASP A 80 -0.68 -14.84 3.02
CA ASP A 80 -1.61 -15.46 3.96
C ASP A 80 -0.93 -15.44 5.33
N PRO A 81 -1.51 -14.83 6.38
CA PRO A 81 -0.92 -14.84 7.72
C PRO A 81 -0.73 -16.26 8.29
N ASN A 82 -1.25 -17.30 7.62
CA ASN A 82 -1.07 -18.71 7.96
C ASN A 82 -0.11 -19.47 7.01
N ASN A 83 0.46 -18.82 6.00
CA ASN A 83 1.43 -19.46 5.10
C ASN A 83 2.81 -19.49 5.77
N PRO A 84 3.35 -20.67 6.10
CA PRO A 84 4.63 -20.79 6.80
C PRO A 84 5.84 -20.36 5.97
N ASN A 85 5.67 -20.12 4.66
CA ASN A 85 6.74 -19.64 3.78
C ASN A 85 6.77 -18.11 3.63
N ASP A 86 5.82 -17.40 4.25
CA ASP A 86 5.72 -15.94 4.25
C ASP A 86 6.26 -15.31 5.56
N LEU A 87 6.98 -16.11 6.37
CA LEU A 87 7.73 -15.70 7.58
C LEU A 87 9.24 -15.75 7.38
#